data_AF-A0A973AUM6-F1
#
_entry.id   AF-A0A973AUM6-F1
#
_cell.length_a   1.000
_cell.length_b   1.000
_cell.length_c   1.000
_cell.angle_alpha   90.00
_cell.angle_beta   90.00
_cell.angle_gamma   90.00
#
_symmetry.space_group_name_H-M   'P 1'
#
loop_
_entity.id
_entity.type
_entity.pdbx_description
1 polymer ?
#
loop_
_entity_poly.entity_id
_entity_poly.type
_entity_poly.pdbx_seq_one_letter_code
_entity_poly.pdbx_strand_id
1 'polypeptide(L)'
;GPDFVAMTPDGHRAYVTTASGLSMIATDPTSAAYNYVTATIAVAGMGSQPVAVSPDGKRVYALLNGGRIAVIDADPGSSSYNTVTATITAGVNWVCCRNR
;
A
#
# COMPACT_ATOMS: atom_id res chain seq x y z
N GLY A 1 6.63 16.35 -0.03
CA GLY A 1 6.01 15.99 1.25
C GLY A 1 5.39 14.63 1.08
N PRO A 2 4.47 14.17 1.94
CA PRO A 2 3.57 13.10 1.54
C PRO A 2 2.61 13.63 0.46
N ASP A 3 2.50 12.93 -0.67
CA ASP A 3 1.63 13.39 -1.76
C ASP A 3 0.33 12.58 -1.89
N PHE A 4 0.28 11.37 -1.32
CA PHE A 4 -0.89 10.48 -1.43
C PHE A 4 -1.26 9.80 -0.11
N VAL A 5 -2.57 9.59 0.06
CA VAL A 5 -3.17 8.87 1.18
C VAL A 5 -4.29 7.96 0.70
N ALA A 6 -4.44 6.79 1.31
CA ALA A 6 -5.59 5.91 1.13
C ALA A 6 -6.08 5.39 2.48
N MET A 7 -7.39 5.28 2.64
CA MET A 7 -8.04 4.78 3.87
C MET A 7 -8.46 3.32 3.71
N THR A 8 -8.42 2.56 4.78
CA THR A 8 -9.07 1.24 4.82
C THR A 8 -10.60 1.39 4.76
N PRO A 9 -11.33 0.41 4.21
CA PRO A 9 -12.79 0.45 4.12
C PRO A 9 -13.49 0.59 5.49
N ASP A 10 -12.89 0.02 6.54
CA ASP A 10 -13.34 0.16 7.93
C ASP A 10 -13.08 1.56 8.52
N GLY A 11 -12.31 2.41 7.83
CA GLY A 11 -11.94 3.76 8.27
C GLY A 11 -11.00 3.80 9.47
N HIS A 12 -10.41 2.67 9.89
CA HIS A 12 -9.59 2.59 11.09
C HIS A 12 -8.09 2.81 10.84
N ARG A 13 -7.65 2.77 9.57
CA ARG A 13 -6.25 2.99 9.17
C ARG A 13 -6.15 3.87 7.93
N ALA A 14 -5.18 4.77 7.93
CA ALA A 14 -4.75 5.53 6.76
C ALA A 14 -3.34 5.11 6.37
N TYR A 15 -3.10 4.91 5.07
CA TYR A 15 -1.80 4.65 4.50
C TYR A 15 -1.33 5.88 3.74
N VAL A 16 -0.22 6.47 4.17
CA VAL A 16 0.33 7.71 3.64
C VAL A 16 1.68 7.43 3.00
N THR A 17 1.86 7.84 1.76
CA THR A 17 3.13 7.66 1.05
C THR A 17 4.14 8.70 1.51
N THR A 18 5.36 8.26 1.78
CA THR A 18 6.47 9.10 2.22
C THR A 18 7.67 8.85 1.31
N ALA A 19 8.70 9.70 1.41
CA ALA A 19 9.93 9.52 0.63
C ALA A 19 10.68 8.21 0.93
N SER A 20 10.40 7.56 2.07
CA SER A 20 11.06 6.32 2.52
C SER A 20 10.17 5.08 2.46
N GLY A 21 8.92 5.19 1.99
CA GLY A 21 7.97 4.08 1.92
C GLY A 21 6.56 4.51 2.31
N LEU A 22 5.90 3.73 3.16
CA LEU A 22 4.50 3.94 3.53
C LEU A 22 4.34 4.03 5.05
N SER A 23 3.73 5.11 5.53
CA SER A 23 3.35 5.25 6.94
C SER A 23 1.89 4.82 7.12
N MET A 24 1.62 4.05 8.17
CA MET A 24 0.26 3.71 8.59
C MET A 24 -0.12 4.56 9.80
N ILE A 25 -1.23 5.27 9.72
CA ILE A 25 -1.80 6.10 10.79
C ILE A 25 -3.07 5.41 11.29
N ALA A 26 -3.19 5.27 12.62
CA ALA A 26 -4.44 4.81 13.21
C ALA A 26 -5.46 5.95 13.21
N THR A 27 -6.65 5.67 12.68
CA THR A 27 -7.73 6.66 12.48
C THR A 27 -9.03 6.26 13.18
N ASP A 28 -9.04 5.12 13.88
CA ASP A 28 -10.09 4.78 14.82
C ASP A 28 -10.07 5.76 16.02
N PRO A 29 -11.12 6.58 16.23
CA PRO A 29 -11.17 7.55 17.32
C PRO A 29 -11.29 6.91 18.71
N THR A 30 -11.59 5.61 18.78
CA THR A 30 -11.65 4.85 20.04
C THR A 30 -10.31 4.25 20.44
N SER A 31 -9.33 4.24 19.53
CA SER A 31 -7.98 3.73 19.78
C SER A 31 -7.13 4.72 20.55
N ALA A 32 -6.35 4.23 21.51
CA ALA A 32 -5.33 5.03 22.20
C ALA A 32 -4.22 5.53 21.23
N ALA A 33 -4.11 4.92 20.05
CA ALA A 33 -3.19 5.33 18.99
C ALA A 33 -3.84 6.27 17.96
N TYR A 34 -5.04 6.80 18.20
CA TYR A 34 -5.71 7.73 17.30
C TYR A 34 -4.80 8.91 16.91
N ASN A 35 -4.68 9.18 15.60
CA ASN A 35 -3.80 10.18 15.00
C ASN A 35 -2.29 9.95 15.15
N TYR A 36 -1.87 8.75 15.55
CA TYR A 36 -0.47 8.37 15.59
C TYR A 36 -0.07 7.46 14.43
N VAL A 37 1.16 7.63 13.96
CA VAL A 37 1.81 6.66 13.07
C VAL A 37 2.08 5.40 13.88
N THR A 38 1.47 4.29 13.46
CA THR A 38 1.55 2.99 14.15
C THR A 38 2.43 1.99 13.41
N ALA A 39 2.76 2.25 12.14
CA ALA A 39 3.77 1.49 11.40
C ALA A 39 4.45 2.34 10.33
N THR A 40 5.71 2.00 10.02
CA THR A 40 6.43 2.46 8.84
C THR A 40 6.86 1.24 8.05
N ILE A 41 6.39 1.16 6.81
CA ILE A 41 6.56 0.01 5.93
C ILE A 41 7.59 0.39 4.88
N ALA A 42 8.74 -0.27 4.92
CA ALA A 42 9.80 -0.07 3.95
C ALA A 42 9.38 -0.70 2.61
N VAL A 43 9.32 0.12 1.56
CA VAL A 43 8.98 -0.34 0.21
C VAL A 43 10.09 0.11 -0.73
N ALA A 44 10.92 -0.83 -1.17
CA ALA A 44 12.08 -0.53 -2.00
C ALA A 44 11.66 0.04 -3.37
N GLY A 45 12.28 1.15 -3.77
CA GLY A 45 11.98 1.82 -5.04
C GLY A 45 10.65 2.57 -5.06
N MET A 46 10.00 2.71 -3.89
CA MET A 46 8.84 3.57 -3.71
C MET A 46 9.31 5.02 -3.58
N GLY A 47 8.71 5.91 -4.37
CA GLY A 47 8.74 7.35 -4.14
C GLY A 47 7.43 7.82 -3.53
N SER A 48 7.18 9.12 -3.57
CA SER A 48 5.86 9.68 -3.27
C SER A 48 4.91 9.39 -4.45
N GLN A 49 4.41 8.17 -4.48
CA GLN A 49 3.61 7.60 -5.58
C GLN A 49 2.21 7.24 -5.08
N PRO A 50 1.21 7.08 -5.96
CA PRO A 50 -0.14 6.71 -5.56
C PRO A 50 -0.20 5.38 -4.80
N VAL A 51 -1.13 5.31 -3.85
CA VAL A 51 -1.45 4.13 -3.05
C VAL A 51 -2.96 3.87 -3.08
N ALA A 52 -3.36 2.59 -3.04
CA ALA A 52 -4.76 2.19 -2.96
C ALA A 52 -4.95 1.02 -1.99
N VAL A 53 -6.08 1.00 -1.28
CA VAL A 53 -6.48 -0.11 -0.41
C VAL A 53 -7.53 -0.96 -1.13
N SER A 54 -7.40 -2.28 -1.01
CA SER A 54 -8.40 -3.25 -1.51
C SER A 54 -9.75 -3.11 -0.80
N PRO A 55 -10.87 -3.48 -1.47
CA PRO A 55 -12.21 -3.40 -0.86
C PRO A 55 -12.41 -4.27 0.39
N ASP A 56 -11.65 -5.36 0.53
CA ASP A 56 -11.66 -6.19 1.74
C ASP A 56 -10.73 -5.67 2.85
N GLY A 57 -9.97 -4.59 2.57
CA GLY A 57 -9.03 -3.98 3.51
C GLY A 57 -7.76 -4.79 3.79
N LYS A 58 -7.55 -5.93 3.12
CA LYS A 58 -6.47 -6.87 3.42
C LYS A 58 -5.20 -6.65 2.63
N ARG A 59 -5.26 -5.81 1.59
CA ARG A 59 -4.12 -5.48 0.72
C ARG A 59 -4.04 -3.99 0.47
N VAL A 60 -2.81 -3.50 0.44
CA VAL A 60 -2.45 -2.16 -0.05
C VAL A 60 -1.59 -2.31 -1.30
N TYR A 61 -1.92 -1.56 -2.33
CA TYR A 61 -1.18 -1.49 -3.59
C TYR A 61 -0.46 -0.15 -3.66
N ALA A 62 0.87 -0.18 -3.73
CA ALA A 62 1.68 1.02 -3.87
C ALA A 62 2.37 1.02 -5.24
N LEU A 63 2.20 2.09 -6.01
CA LEU A 63 2.91 2.24 -7.27
C LEU A 63 4.40 2.50 -6.99
N LEU A 64 5.26 1.86 -7.76
CA LEU A 64 6.71 2.00 -7.69
C LEU A 64 7.24 2.64 -8.98
N ASN A 65 8.44 3.18 -8.90
CA ASN A 65 9.14 3.65 -10.09
C ASN A 65 9.35 2.50 -11.08
N GLY A 66 9.30 2.82 -12.38
CA GLY A 66 9.48 1.83 -13.45
C GLY A 66 8.26 0.94 -13.73
N GLY A 67 7.06 1.37 -13.36
CA GLY A 67 5.81 0.67 -13.71
C GLY A 67 5.59 -0.63 -12.93
N ARG A 68 6.09 -0.70 -11.69
CA ARG A 68 5.90 -1.85 -10.80
C ARG A 68 4.90 -1.49 -9.70
N ILE A 69 4.29 -2.48 -9.08
CA ILE A 69 3.32 -2.34 -8.00
C ILE A 69 3.75 -3.23 -6.84
N ALA A 70 4.00 -2.65 -5.67
CA ALA A 70 4.15 -3.42 -4.44
C ALA A 70 2.78 -3.80 -3.89
N VAL A 71 2.65 -5.06 -3.46
CA VAL A 71 1.49 -5.54 -2.70
C VAL A 71 1.93 -5.66 -1.26
N ILE A 72 1.28 -4.90 -0.38
CA ILE A 72 1.50 -4.91 1.05
C ILE A 72 0.32 -5.62 1.72
N ASP A 73 0.63 -6.50 2.65
CA ASP A 73 -0.37 -7.16 3.47
C ASP A 73 -0.89 -6.21 4.54
N ALA A 74 -2.20 -6.00 4.55
CA ALA A 74 -2.90 -5.11 5.45
C ALA A 74 -3.92 -5.86 6.33
N ASP A 75 -3.88 -7.20 6.39
CA ASP A 75 -4.70 -7.97 7.31
C ASP A 75 -4.04 -8.03 8.70
N PRO A 76 -4.62 -7.40 9.76
CA PRO A 76 -4.05 -7.43 11.11
C PRO A 76 -3.92 -8.85 11.69
N GLY A 77 -4.69 -9.82 11.18
CA GLY A 77 -4.62 -11.22 11.59
C GLY A 77 -3.53 -12.03 10.89
N SER A 78 -2.83 -11.44 9.92
CA SER A 78 -1.79 -12.11 9.14
C SER A 78 -0.42 -12.05 9.83
N SER A 79 0.35 -13.13 9.73
CA SER A 79 1.75 -13.16 10.18
C SER A 79 2.67 -12.25 9.37
N SER A 80 2.25 -11.82 8.18
CA SER A 80 2.97 -10.88 7.31
C SER A 80 2.39 -9.47 7.34
N TYR A 81 1.56 -9.14 8.33
CA TYR A 81 0.93 -7.83 8.45
C TYR A 81 1.95 -6.69 8.32
N ASN A 82 1.62 -5.67 7.53
CA ASN A 82 2.44 -4.50 7.24
C ASN A 82 3.80 -4.82 6.60
N THR A 83 3.85 -5.87 5.77
CA THR A 83 5.03 -6.21 4.96
C THR A 83 4.68 -6.30 3.48
N VAL A 84 5.68 -6.08 2.62
CA VAL A 84 5.55 -6.30 1.18
C VAL A 84 5.55 -7.80 0.91
N THR A 85 4.45 -8.33 0.39
CA THR A 85 4.28 -9.78 0.10
C THR A 85 4.48 -10.12 -1.37
N ALA A 86 4.33 -9.15 -2.26
CA ALA A 86 4.61 -9.34 -3.68
C ALA A 86 5.04 -8.04 -4.36
N THR A 87 5.69 -8.17 -5.52
CA THR A 87 5.85 -7.07 -6.47
C THR A 87 5.42 -7.51 -7.85
N ILE A 88 4.44 -6.80 -8.40
CA ILE A 88 3.91 -7.02 -9.74
C ILE A 88 4.65 -6.06 -10.67
N THR A 89 5.27 -6.59 -11.71
CA THR A 89 5.78 -5.75 -12.81
C THR A 89 4.64 -5.58 -13.80
N ALA A 90 4.24 -4.35 -14.12
CA ALA A 90 3.32 -4.13 -15.23
C ALA A 90 4.03 -4.64 -16.49
N GLY A 91 3.60 -5.80 -16.97
CA GLY A 91 4.18 -6.38 -18.17
C GLY A 91 3.91 -5.44 -19.33
N VAL A 92 4.95 -4.82 -19.89
CA VAL A 92 4.91 -4.34 -21.29
C VAL A 92 4.92 -5.51 -22.28
N ASN A 93 4.51 -6.71 -21.86
CA ASN A 93 4.27 -7.81 -22.77
C ASN A 93 2.89 -7.60 -23.39
N TRP A 94 2.82 -6.65 -24.33
CA TRP A 94 1.78 -6.63 -25.35
C TRP A 94 1.93 -7.90 -26.19
N VAL A 95 1.44 -9.02 -25.66
CA VAL A 95 0.89 -10.04 -26.54
C VAL A 95 -0.47 -9.49 -26.98
N CYS A 96 -0.42 -8.50 -27.88
CA CYS A 96 -1.53 -8.23 -28.75
C CYS A 96 -1.91 -9.58 -29.36
N CYS A 97 -3.20 -9.92 -29.30
CA CYS A 97 -3.78 -11.14 -29.83
C CYS A 97 -2.95 -11.66 -31.00
N ARG A 98 -2.20 -12.75 -30.79
CA ARG A 98 -1.64 -13.49 -31.91
C ARG A 98 -2.83 -14.19 -32.54
N ASN A 99 -3.52 -13.47 -33.41
CA ASN A 99 -4.41 -14.06 -34.39
C ASN A 99 -3.57 -15.03 -35.23
N ARG A 100 -3.69 -16.32 -34.92
CA ARG A 100 -4.05 -17.41 -35.84
C ARG A 100 -4.03 -18.74 -35.08
#